data_AF-A0A7D8UJ60-F1
#
_entry.id   AF-A0A7D8UJ60-F1
#
_cell.length_a   1.000
_cell.length_b   1.000
_cell.length_c   1.000
_cell.angle_alpha   90.00
_cell.angle_beta   90.00
_cell.angle_gamma   90.00
#
_symmetry.space_group_name_H-M   'P 1'
#
loop_
_entity.id
_entity.type
_entity.pdbx_description
1 polymer ?
#
loop_
_entity_poly.entity_id
_entity_poly.type
_entity_poly.pdbx_seq_one_letter_code
_entity_poly.pdbx_strand_id
1 'polypeptide(L)'
;VIPVAKRDVRDPRFEPVTGPPVDEARVRKAYGFLEDYREDEMKELRGAIRKERDEEQKEKLKKALGAMENRKKARERREREEAVLERHRKEEKELVRQGKQPYYLKQKEVDKRVLVDTFGT
;
A
#
# COMPACT_ATOMS: atom_id res chain seq x y z
N VAL A 1 23.68 -44.51 -0.17
CA VAL A 1 23.67 -43.82 -1.48
C VAL A 1 23.30 -42.36 -1.21
N ILE A 2 24.21 -41.42 -1.48
CA ILE A 2 23.99 -39.99 -1.20
C ILE A 2 23.38 -39.37 -2.46
N PRO A 3 22.20 -38.72 -2.40
CA PRO A 3 21.63 -38.06 -3.57
C PRO A 3 22.45 -36.82 -3.92
N VAL A 4 23.03 -36.80 -5.11
CA VAL A 4 23.73 -35.62 -5.67
C VAL A 4 22.68 -34.72 -6.32
N ALA A 5 22.58 -33.49 -5.87
CA ALA A 5 21.69 -32.49 -6.48
C ALA A 5 22.14 -32.21 -7.92
N LYS A 6 21.27 -32.53 -8.89
CA LYS A 6 21.48 -32.17 -10.29
C LYS A 6 21.42 -30.64 -10.40
N ARG A 7 22.47 -30.03 -10.95
CA ARG A 7 22.48 -28.60 -11.29
C ARG A 7 21.83 -28.44 -12.66
N ASP A 8 20.65 -27.82 -12.68
CA ASP A 8 20.04 -27.38 -13.94
C ASP A 8 20.87 -26.20 -14.48
N VAL A 9 21.45 -26.36 -15.67
CA VAL A 9 22.13 -25.26 -16.38
C VAL A 9 21.04 -24.42 -17.04
N ARG A 10 20.63 -23.33 -16.39
CA ARG A 10 19.59 -22.42 -16.87
C ARG A 10 20.20 -21.13 -17.42
N ASP A 11 19.68 -20.67 -18.55
CA ASP A 11 20.15 -19.44 -19.20
C ASP A 11 19.65 -18.24 -18.38
N PRO A 12 20.55 -17.38 -17.86
CA PRO A 12 20.20 -16.25 -17.00
C PRO A 12 19.28 -15.21 -17.70
N ARG A 13 19.14 -15.26 -19.02
CA ARG A 13 18.21 -14.40 -19.79
C ARG A 13 16.78 -14.91 -19.73
N PHE A 14 16.60 -16.22 -19.55
CA PHE A 14 15.30 -16.89 -19.49
C PHE A 14 14.96 -17.37 -18.08
N GLU A 15 15.89 -17.21 -17.12
CA GLU A 15 15.58 -17.30 -15.70
C GLU A 15 14.64 -16.15 -15.34
N PRO A 16 13.53 -16.41 -14.64
CA PRO A 16 12.86 -15.34 -13.93
C PRO A 16 13.91 -14.74 -12.99
N VAL A 17 14.30 -13.49 -13.24
CA VAL A 17 15.21 -12.70 -12.40
C VAL A 17 14.46 -12.36 -11.11
N THR A 18 13.98 -13.37 -10.40
CA THR A 18 13.06 -13.23 -9.29
C THR A 18 13.83 -13.58 -8.05
N GLY A 19 14.35 -12.54 -7.42
CA GLY A 19 14.55 -12.59 -5.97
C GLY A 19 13.21 -12.88 -5.26
N PRO A 20 13.23 -12.96 -3.92
CA PRO A 20 11.99 -13.06 -3.14
C PRO A 20 10.96 -12.01 -3.60
N PRO A 21 9.66 -12.30 -3.50
CA PRO A 21 8.62 -11.33 -3.78
C PRO A 21 8.94 -9.98 -3.13
N VAL A 22 8.67 -8.89 -3.85
CA VAL A 22 8.96 -7.55 -3.35
C VAL A 22 8.19 -7.34 -2.06
N ASP A 23 8.91 -7.10 -0.97
CA ASP A 23 8.32 -6.74 0.31
C ASP A 23 7.80 -5.31 0.23
N GLU A 24 6.50 -5.18 -0.02
CA GLU A 24 5.80 -3.89 -0.16
C GLU A 24 6.00 -3.00 1.08
N ALA A 25 6.04 -3.57 2.28
CA ALA A 25 6.26 -2.81 3.50
C ALA A 25 7.68 -2.25 3.57
N ARG A 26 8.68 -3.02 3.13
CA ARG A 26 10.07 -2.55 3.05
C ARG A 26 10.21 -1.46 1.99
N VAL A 27 9.60 -1.62 0.82
CA VAL A 27 9.61 -0.61 -0.25
C VAL A 27 8.95 0.67 0.23
N ARG A 28 7.76 0.59 0.84
CA ARG A 28 7.06 1.76 1.38
C ARG A 28 7.92 2.52 2.40
N LYS A 29 8.62 1.81 3.29
CA LYS A 29 9.54 2.43 4.25
C LYS A 29 10.77 3.05 3.59
N ALA A 30 11.38 2.34 2.63
CA ALA A 30 12.58 2.82 1.94
C ALA A 30 12.31 4.04 1.06
N TYR A 31 11.12 4.11 0.47
CA TYR A 31 10.72 5.16 -0.46
C TYR A 31 9.61 6.07 0.10
N GLY A 32 9.52 6.19 1.42
CA GLY A 32 8.49 7.01 2.08
C GLY A 32 8.53 8.48 1.66
N PHE A 33 9.70 9.00 1.34
CA PHE A 33 9.90 10.37 0.86
C PHE A 33 9.12 10.68 -0.43
N LEU A 34 8.82 9.68 -1.26
CA LEU A 34 8.04 9.89 -2.49
C LEU A 34 6.64 10.44 -2.20
N GLU A 35 6.13 10.26 -0.99
CA GLU A 35 4.85 10.84 -0.61
C GLU A 35 4.93 12.35 -0.42
N ASP A 36 6.02 12.86 0.16
CA ASP A 36 6.24 14.30 0.31
C ASP A 36 6.34 14.97 -1.07
N TYR A 37 7.08 14.34 -2.01
CA TYR A 37 7.17 14.82 -3.39
C TYR A 37 5.81 14.87 -4.09
N ARG A 38 4.98 13.83 -3.93
CA ARG A 38 3.63 13.79 -4.51
C ARG A 38 2.73 14.87 -3.91
N GLU A 39 2.89 15.19 -2.63
CA GLU A 39 2.15 16.28 -2.01
C GLU A 39 2.55 17.64 -2.57
N ASP A 40 3.84 17.84 -2.83
CA ASP A 40 4.33 19.06 -3.47
C ASP A 40 3.86 19.17 -4.92
N GLU A 41 3.89 18.08 -5.70
CA GLU A 41 3.28 18.04 -7.05
C GLU A 41 1.79 18.40 -7.03
N MET A 42 1.03 17.93 -6.04
CA MET A 42 -0.38 18.33 -5.89
C MET A 42 -0.54 19.82 -5.56
N LYS A 43 0.35 20.41 -4.75
CA LYS A 43 0.35 21.86 -4.47
C LYS A 43 0.67 22.66 -5.73
N GLU A 44 1.63 22.21 -6.53
CA GLU A 44 1.98 22.81 -7.81
C GLU A 44 0.81 22.77 -8.80
N LEU A 45 0.14 21.61 -8.94
CA LEU A 45 -1.06 21.47 -9.77
C LEU A 45 -2.19 22.42 -9.30
N ARG A 46 -2.41 22.54 -7.99
CA ARG A 46 -3.37 23.51 -7.43
C ARG A 46 -3.00 24.95 -7.78
N GLY A 47 -1.71 25.27 -7.76
CA GLY A 47 -1.18 26.57 -8.19
C GLY A 47 -1.41 26.82 -9.67
N ALA A 48 -1.13 25.84 -10.53
CA ALA A 48 -1.32 25.92 -11.98
C ALA A 48 -2.80 26.13 -12.33
N ILE A 49 -3.72 25.39 -11.71
CA ILE A 49 -5.18 25.53 -11.92
C ILE A 49 -5.66 26.95 -11.60
N ARG A 50 -5.06 27.63 -10.61
CA ARG A 50 -5.42 29.01 -10.23
C ARG A 50 -4.90 30.05 -11.22
N LYS A 51 -3.76 29.79 -11.86
CA LYS A 51 -3.12 30.70 -12.81
C LYS A 51 -3.66 30.55 -14.23
N GLU A 52 -4.09 29.34 -14.58
CA GLU A 52 -4.55 29.01 -15.92
C GLU A 52 -5.86 29.72 -16.27
N ARG A 53 -5.91 30.28 -17.48
CA ARG A 53 -7.05 31.02 -18.03
C ARG A 53 -7.81 30.21 -19.06
N ASP A 54 -7.14 29.31 -19.77
CA ASP A 54 -7.77 28.42 -20.72
C ASP A 54 -8.59 27.35 -19.99
N GLU A 55 -9.89 27.30 -20.30
CA GLU A 55 -10.83 26.36 -19.68
C GLU A 55 -10.48 24.90 -19.98
N GLU A 56 -9.99 24.60 -21.19
CA GLU A 56 -9.68 23.22 -21.58
C GLU A 56 -8.45 22.71 -20.81
N GLN A 57 -7.41 23.54 -20.71
CA GLN A 57 -6.20 23.21 -19.95
C GLN A 57 -6.49 23.12 -18.45
N LYS A 58 -7.34 24.02 -17.94
CA LYS A 58 -7.77 24.00 -16.53
C LYS A 58 -8.52 22.72 -16.19
N GLU A 59 -9.39 22.22 -17.06
CA GLU A 59 -10.07 20.94 -16.88
C GLU A 59 -9.09 19.75 -16.92
N LYS A 60 -8.10 19.76 -17.81
CA LYS A 60 -7.03 18.74 -17.82
C LYS A 60 -6.26 18.72 -16.51
N LEU A 61 -5.88 19.87 -15.97
CA LEU A 61 -5.17 19.99 -14.70
C LEU A 61 -6.03 19.53 -13.51
N LYS A 62 -7.32 19.88 -13.48
CA LYS A 62 -8.26 19.37 -12.45
C LYS A 62 -8.39 17.86 -12.50
N LYS A 63 -8.49 17.26 -13.70
CA LYS A 63 -8.53 15.80 -13.85
C LYS A 63 -7.26 15.14 -13.32
N ALA A 64 -6.10 15.71 -13.62
CA ALA A 64 -4.82 15.23 -13.10
C ALA A 64 -4.76 15.31 -11.57
N LEU A 65 -5.18 16.44 -10.98
CA LEU A 65 -5.25 16.61 -9.53
C LEU A 65 -6.22 15.59 -8.89
N GLY A 66 -7.41 15.41 -9.46
CA GLY A 66 -8.38 14.44 -8.96
C GLY A 66 -7.85 13.00 -9.02
N ALA A 67 -7.13 12.63 -10.08
CA ALA A 67 -6.47 11.32 -10.17
C ALA A 67 -5.41 11.13 -9.07
N MET A 68 -4.61 12.15 -8.79
CA MET A 68 -3.60 12.14 -7.72
C MET A 68 -4.24 12.01 -6.34
N GLU A 69 -5.29 12.78 -6.06
CA GLU A 69 -6.02 12.73 -4.80
C GLU A 69 -6.70 11.37 -4.58
N ASN A 70 -7.28 10.79 -5.63
CA ASN A 70 -7.89 9.46 -5.56
C ASN A 70 -6.84 8.37 -5.28
N ARG A 71 -5.66 8.46 -5.89
CA ARG A 71 -4.53 7.55 -5.60
C ARG A 71 -4.08 7.67 -4.15
N LYS A 72 -3.96 8.90 -3.62
CA LYS A 72 -3.61 9.13 -2.21
C LYS A 72 -4.64 8.51 -1.27
N LYS A 73 -5.94 8.78 -1.48
CA LYS A 73 -7.03 8.19 -0.67
C LYS A 73 -7.06 6.66 -0.72
N ALA A 74 -6.88 6.08 -1.90
CA ALA A 74 -6.84 4.63 -2.06
C ALA A 74 -5.67 4.00 -1.28
N ARG A 75 -4.52 4.67 -1.27
CA ARG A 75 -3.36 4.23 -0.50
C ARG A 75 -3.59 4.35 1.01
N GLU A 76 -4.09 5.48 1.48
CA GLU A 76 -4.41 5.70 2.90
C GLU A 76 -5.43 4.65 3.41
N ARG A 77 -6.41 4.28 2.59
CA ARG A 77 -7.35 3.20 2.92
C ARG A 77 -6.64 1.87 3.13
N ARG A 78 -5.73 1.49 2.22
CA ARG A 78 -4.92 0.25 2.35
C ARG A 78 -4.05 0.27 3.60
N GLU A 79 -3.43 1.40 3.92
CA GLU A 79 -2.61 1.57 5.14
C GLU A 79 -3.43 1.36 6.41
N ARG A 80 -4.67 1.86 6.43
CA ARG A 80 -5.59 1.64 7.56
C ARG A 80 -5.99 0.17 7.68
N GLU A 81 -6.31 -0.48 6.57
CA GLU A 81 -6.61 -1.92 6.54
C GLU A 81 -5.44 -2.74 7.08
N GLU A 82 -4.22 -2.48 6.60
CA GLU A 82 -3.00 -3.12 7.09
C GLU A 82 -2.77 -2.87 8.59
N ALA A 83 -2.97 -1.63 9.06
CA ALA A 83 -2.81 -1.29 10.47
C ALA A 83 -3.82 -2.02 11.37
N VAL A 84 -5.08 -2.16 10.95
CA VAL A 84 -6.09 -2.95 11.67
C VAL A 84 -5.69 -4.43 11.75
N LEU A 85 -5.20 -4.99 10.65
CA LEU A 85 -4.73 -6.37 10.60
C LEU A 85 -3.50 -6.59 11.49
N GLU A 86 -2.53 -5.68 11.47
CA GLU A 86 -1.35 -5.77 12.33
C GLU A 86 -1.71 -5.68 13.81
N ARG A 87 -2.59 -4.75 14.20
CA ARG A 87 -3.07 -4.63 15.59
C ARG A 87 -3.75 -5.92 16.05
N HIS A 88 -4.68 -6.44 15.25
CA HIS A 88 -5.35 -7.70 15.55
C HIS A 88 -4.36 -8.86 15.66
N ARG A 89 -3.38 -8.96 14.74
CA ARG A 89 -2.38 -10.03 14.78
C ARG A 89 -1.53 -9.96 16.05
N LYS A 90 -1.23 -8.77 16.56
CA LYS A 90 -0.50 -8.59 17.83
C LYS A 90 -1.34 -9.05 19.02
N GLU A 91 -2.60 -8.62 19.10
CA GLU A 91 -3.55 -9.03 20.15
C GLU A 91 -3.74 -10.55 20.17
N GLU A 92 -3.98 -11.16 19.01
CA GLU A 92 -4.15 -12.62 18.90
C GLU A 92 -2.89 -13.38 19.28
N LYS A 93 -1.70 -12.87 18.95
CA LYS A 93 -0.44 -13.49 19.37
C LYS A 93 -0.32 -13.55 20.89
N GLU A 94 -0.79 -12.53 21.60
CA GLU A 94 -0.82 -12.51 23.06
C GLU A 94 -1.85 -13.49 23.64
N LEU A 95 -3.05 -13.55 23.05
CA LEU A 95 -4.10 -14.48 23.44
C LEU A 95 -3.69 -15.94 23.21
N VAL A 96 -3.02 -16.23 22.10
CA VAL A 96 -2.46 -17.56 21.80
C VAL A 96 -1.38 -17.93 22.78
N ARG A 97 -0.53 -16.97 23.20
CA ARG A 97 0.45 -17.21 24.25
C ARG A 97 -0.21 -17.57 25.59
N GLN A 98 -1.41 -17.08 25.85
CA GLN A 98 -2.23 -17.45 27.01
C GLN A 98 -3.00 -18.78 26.84
N GLY A 99 -2.83 -19.46 25.70
CA GLY A 99 -3.45 -20.76 25.42
C GLY A 99 -4.79 -20.71 24.69
N LYS A 100 -5.25 -19.52 24.24
CA LYS A 100 -6.45 -19.42 23.38
C LYS A 100 -6.14 -19.88 21.96
N GLN A 101 -7.18 -20.31 21.24
CA GLN A 101 -7.04 -20.66 19.82
C GLN A 101 -6.84 -19.40 18.97
N PRO A 102 -5.93 -19.43 17.96
CA PRO A 102 -5.72 -18.29 17.08
C PRO A 102 -6.99 -17.95 16.29
N TYR A 103 -7.41 -16.69 16.34
CA TYR A 103 -8.49 -16.17 15.50
C TYR A 103 -7.94 -15.27 14.39
N TYR A 104 -8.57 -15.29 13.22
CA TYR A 104 -8.22 -14.42 12.09
C TYR A 104 -9.45 -13.68 11.63
N LEU A 105 -9.34 -12.36 11.47
CA LEU A 105 -10.46 -11.54 11.01
C LEU A 105 -10.90 -11.93 9.60
N LYS A 106 -12.21 -11.99 9.42
CA LYS A 106 -12.80 -12.05 8.09
C LYS A 106 -12.72 -10.68 7.42
N GLN A 107 -12.67 -10.65 6.09
CA GLN A 107 -12.64 -9.40 5.31
C GLN A 107 -13.72 -8.39 5.76
N LYS A 108 -14.96 -8.86 5.95
CA LYS A 108 -16.09 -8.02 6.39
C LYS A 108 -15.87 -7.39 7.78
N GLU A 109 -15.14 -8.05 8.66
CA GLU A 109 -14.84 -7.53 9.99
C GLU A 109 -13.73 -6.49 9.93
N VAL A 110 -12.73 -6.69 9.06
CA VAL A 110 -11.71 -5.68 8.74
C VAL A 110 -12.36 -4.42 8.19
N ASP A 111 -13.24 -4.56 7.19
CA ASP A 111 -13.93 -3.42 6.58
C ASP A 111 -14.77 -2.63 7.60
N LYS A 112 -15.48 -3.32 8.51
CA LYS A 112 -16.22 -2.68 9.60
C LYS A 112 -15.30 -1.92 10.55
N ARG A 113 -14.18 -2.52 10.96
CA ARG A 113 -13.20 -1.87 11.84
C ARG A 113 -12.59 -0.64 11.18
N VAL A 114 -12.23 -0.74 9.90
CA VAL A 114 -11.73 0.41 9.12
C VAL A 114 -12.78 1.51 9.05
N LEU A 115 -14.05 1.17 8.76
CA LEU A 115 -15.13 2.15 8.71
C LEU A 115 -15.30 2.90 10.04
N VAL A 116 -15.30 2.16 11.15
CA VAL A 116 -15.37 2.74 12.51
C VAL A 116 -14.15 3.61 12.80
N ASP A 117 -12.93 3.16 12.49
CA ASP A 117 -11.71 3.96 12.66
C ASP A 117 -11.74 5.26 11.83
N THR A 118 -12.41 5.25 10.66
CA THR A 118 -12.50 6.44 9.78
C THR A 118 -13.58 7.44 10.13
N PHE A 119 -14.71 7.00 10.71
CA PHE A 119 -15.90 7.84 10.91
C PHE A 119 -16.46 7.82 12.34
N GLY A 120 -15.87 7.04 13.25
CA GLY A 120 -16.39 6.81 14.61
C GLY A 120 -16.11 7.92 15.63
N THR A 121 -15.74 9.12 15.19
CA THR A 121 -15.69 10.35 16.00
C THR A 121 -17.00 11.10 15.92
#